data_AF-A0AAW7X6X0-F1
#
_entry.id   AF-A0AAW7X6X0-F1
#
_cell.length_a   1.000
_cell.length_b   1.000
_cell.length_c   1.000
_cell.angle_alpha   90.00
_cell.angle_beta   90.00
_cell.angle_gamma   90.00
#
_symmetry.space_group_name_H-M   'P 1'
#
loop_
_entity.id
_entity.type
_entity.pdbx_description
1 polymer ?
#
loop_
_entity_poly.entity_id
_entity_poly.type
_entity_poly.pdbx_seq_one_letter_code
_entity_poly.pdbx_strand_id
1 'polypeptide(L)'
;MTALLLATPKDYVAYGSRFVLSGKYFALPGALTDDPIKGASLYNRHLIKKIKAQGNTQTRKHRMVRIAQRFANNRRIKRVNSAIKAAHNNELICIQLTQFERDIFFMLF
;
A
#
# COMPACT_ATOMS: atom_id res chain seq x y z
N MET A 1 -21.24 -3.82 -12.43
CA MET A 1 -20.68 -4.59 -11.30
C MET A 1 -20.07 -5.87 -11.87
N THR A 2 -18.76 -6.02 -11.88
CA THR A 2 -18.14 -7.30 -12.26
C THR A 2 -18.50 -8.33 -11.20
N ALA A 3 -19.16 -9.43 -11.60
CA ALA A 3 -19.51 -10.50 -10.69
C ALA A 3 -18.22 -11.02 -10.01
N LEU A 4 -18.27 -11.21 -8.69
CA LEU A 4 -17.17 -11.80 -7.95
C LEU A 4 -17.05 -13.27 -8.36
N LEU A 5 -16.10 -13.57 -9.25
CA LEU A 5 -15.81 -14.93 -9.66
C LEU A 5 -15.04 -15.61 -8.52
N LEU A 6 -15.73 -16.47 -7.78
CA LEU A 6 -15.16 -17.26 -6.70
C LEU A 6 -14.38 -18.44 -7.28
N ALA A 7 -13.29 -18.82 -6.62
CA ALA A 7 -12.52 -19.98 -7.00
C ALA A 7 -13.30 -21.27 -6.70
N THR A 8 -13.26 -22.20 -7.64
CA THR A 8 -13.75 -23.56 -7.52
C THR A 8 -12.56 -24.53 -7.52
N PRO A 9 -12.72 -25.78 -7.06
CA PRO A 9 -11.64 -26.76 -7.09
C PRO A 9 -11.10 -27.03 -8.50
N LYS A 10 -11.91 -26.80 -9.55
CA LYS A 10 -11.53 -26.98 -10.96
C LYS A 10 -10.55 -25.91 -11.46
N ASP A 11 -10.47 -24.78 -10.75
CA ASP A 11 -9.57 -23.68 -11.11
C ASP A 11 -8.13 -23.91 -10.65
N TYR A 12 -7.87 -24.98 -9.90
CA TYR A 12 -6.56 -25.36 -9.42
C TYR A 12 -5.82 -26.22 -10.45
N VAL A 13 -4.56 -25.87 -10.70
CA VAL A 13 -3.64 -26.61 -11.56
C VAL A 13 -2.67 -27.39 -10.68
N ALA A 14 -2.45 -28.68 -11.01
CA ALA A 14 -1.44 -29.48 -10.33
C ALA A 14 -0.03 -28.97 -10.67
N TYR A 15 0.77 -28.72 -9.65
CA TYR A 15 2.15 -28.25 -9.76
C TYR A 15 3.02 -29.03 -8.76
N GLY A 16 3.73 -30.03 -9.26
CA GLY A 16 4.48 -30.97 -8.42
C GLY A 16 3.54 -31.78 -7.51
N SER A 17 3.82 -31.78 -6.19
CA SER A 17 2.99 -32.46 -5.19
C SER A 17 1.79 -31.65 -4.68
N ARG A 18 1.56 -30.45 -5.25
CA ARG A 18 0.56 -29.49 -4.77
C ARG A 18 -0.35 -28.98 -5.87
N PHE A 19 -1.41 -28.29 -5.46
CA PHE A 19 -2.36 -27.61 -6.31
C PHE A 19 -2.23 -26.09 -6.18
N VAL A 20 -2.30 -25.40 -7.31
CA VAL A 20 -2.02 -23.97 -7.42
C VAL A 20 -3.14 -23.25 -8.15
N LEU A 21 -3.60 -22.14 -7.60
CA LEU A 21 -4.54 -21.22 -8.23
C LEU A 21 -3.79 -20.03 -8.84
N SER A 22 -3.74 -19.95 -10.17
CA SER A 22 -3.06 -18.85 -10.88
C SER A 22 -3.97 -17.61 -11.00
N GLY A 23 -3.43 -16.42 -10.75
CA GLY A 23 -4.16 -15.17 -10.97
C GLY A 23 -3.70 -13.98 -10.11
N LYS A 24 -4.48 -12.90 -10.18
CA LYS A 24 -4.20 -11.60 -9.52
C LYS A 24 -3.98 -11.68 -8.00
N TYR A 25 -4.53 -12.70 -7.35
CA TYR A 25 -4.47 -12.86 -5.89
C TYR A 25 -3.71 -14.11 -5.46
N PHE A 26 -2.71 -14.53 -6.22
CA PHE A 26 -1.83 -15.67 -5.93
C PHE A 26 -1.24 -15.67 -4.51
N ALA A 27 -1.02 -14.49 -3.92
CA ALA A 27 -0.49 -14.37 -2.56
C ALA A 27 -1.54 -14.60 -1.44
N LEU A 28 -2.80 -14.92 -1.78
CA LEU A 28 -3.81 -15.19 -0.76
C LEU A 28 -3.68 -16.61 -0.19
N PRO A 29 -3.94 -16.80 1.12
CA PRO A 29 -4.00 -18.13 1.71
C PRO A 29 -5.02 -19.00 0.98
N GLY A 30 -4.64 -20.26 0.72
CA GLY A 30 -5.45 -21.20 -0.06
C GLY A 30 -5.07 -21.28 -1.54
N ALA A 31 -4.35 -20.28 -2.09
CA ALA A 31 -3.91 -20.31 -3.50
C ALA A 31 -2.89 -21.43 -3.80
N LEU A 32 -2.13 -21.87 -2.80
CA LEU A 32 -1.31 -23.09 -2.84
C LEU A 32 -1.84 -24.04 -1.77
N THR A 33 -2.17 -25.26 -2.15
CA THR A 33 -2.77 -26.23 -1.24
C THR A 33 -2.45 -27.67 -1.66
N ASP A 34 -2.56 -28.60 -0.72
CA ASP A 34 -2.48 -30.04 -1.02
C ASP A 34 -3.87 -30.60 -1.41
N ASP A 35 -4.96 -29.89 -1.07
CA ASP A 35 -6.35 -30.28 -1.35
C ASP A 35 -7.13 -29.10 -1.98
N PRO A 36 -7.48 -29.16 -3.28
CA PRO A 36 -8.12 -28.05 -3.98
C PRO A 36 -9.51 -27.69 -3.44
N ILE A 37 -10.21 -28.62 -2.77
CA ILE A 37 -11.51 -28.32 -2.14
C ILE A 37 -11.33 -27.40 -0.93
N LYS A 38 -10.38 -27.75 -0.06
CA LYS A 38 -10.04 -26.93 1.11
C LYS A 38 -9.40 -25.61 0.70
N GLY A 39 -8.51 -25.64 -0.30
CA GLY A 39 -7.88 -24.45 -0.85
C GLY A 39 -8.90 -23.44 -1.38
N ALA A 40 -9.86 -23.88 -2.20
CA ALA A 40 -10.90 -23.02 -2.76
C ALA A 40 -11.71 -22.32 -1.66
N SER A 41 -12.14 -23.05 -0.63
CA SER A 41 -12.88 -22.48 0.51
C SER A 41 -12.06 -21.44 1.27
N LEU A 42 -10.80 -21.73 1.57
CA LEU A 42 -9.89 -20.82 2.27
C LEU A 42 -9.61 -19.57 1.42
N TYR A 43 -9.28 -19.76 0.15
CA TYR A 43 -9.01 -18.68 -0.79
C TYR A 43 -10.20 -17.73 -0.93
N ASN A 44 -11.41 -18.27 -1.11
CA ASN A 44 -12.63 -17.48 -1.23
C ASN A 44 -12.91 -16.65 0.03
N ARG A 45 -12.70 -17.22 1.22
CA ARG A 45 -12.84 -16.49 2.48
C ARG A 45 -11.89 -15.28 2.54
N HIS A 46 -10.63 -15.48 2.16
CA HIS A 46 -9.63 -14.40 2.16
C HIS A 46 -9.87 -13.36 1.06
N LEU A 47 -10.34 -13.80 -0.11
CA LEU A 47 -10.70 -12.93 -1.22
C LEU A 47 -11.85 -11.99 -0.83
N ILE A 48 -12.92 -12.53 -0.25
CA ILE A 48 -14.06 -11.73 0.25
C ILE A 48 -13.60 -10.72 1.30
N LYS A 49 -12.75 -11.15 2.25
CA LYS A 49 -12.21 -10.25 3.28
C LYS A 49 -11.39 -9.10 2.67
N LYS A 50 -10.54 -9.40 1.68
CA LYS A 50 -9.71 -8.41 0.99
C LYS A 50 -10.57 -7.40 0.21
N ILE A 51 -11.61 -7.87 -0.48
CA ILE A 51 -12.51 -7.02 -1.25
C ILE A 51 -13.37 -6.15 -0.33
N LYS A 52 -13.88 -6.70 0.77
CA LYS A 52 -14.57 -5.90 1.80
C LYS A 52 -13.65 -4.83 2.39
N ALA A 53 -12.39 -5.15 2.64
CA ALA A 53 -11.40 -4.17 3.09
C ALA A 53 -11.12 -3.08 2.04
N GLN A 54 -11.09 -3.41 0.75
CA GLN A 54 -10.99 -2.44 -0.35
C GLN A 54 -12.26 -1.59 -0.53
N GLY A 55 -13.45 -2.16 -0.34
CA GLY A 55 -14.69 -1.37 -0.30
C GLY A 55 -14.69 -0.32 0.82
N ASN A 56 -13.94 -0.60 1.90
CA ASN A 56 -13.79 0.30 3.03
C ASN A 56 -12.67 1.35 2.85
N THR A 57 -12.12 1.55 1.64
CA THR A 57 -11.05 2.54 1.42
C THR A 57 -11.51 3.97 1.70
N GLN A 58 -12.82 4.25 1.57
CA GLN A 58 -13.42 5.50 2.06
C GLN A 58 -13.17 5.69 3.56
N THR A 59 -13.33 4.67 4.42
CA THR A 59 -13.05 4.83 5.85
C THR A 59 -11.57 5.01 6.16
N ARG A 60 -10.64 4.51 5.33
CA ARG A 60 -9.21 4.83 5.46
C ARG A 60 -8.92 6.30 5.15
N LYS A 61 -9.44 6.84 4.05
CA LYS A 61 -9.34 8.29 3.74
C LYS A 61 -9.97 9.14 4.84
N HIS A 62 -11.20 8.82 5.27
CA HIS A 62 -11.87 9.52 6.37
C HIS A 62 -11.11 9.40 7.70
N ARG A 63 -10.47 8.27 8.00
CA ARG A 63 -9.62 8.11 9.19
C ARG A 63 -8.37 8.99 9.09
N MET A 64 -7.71 9.03 7.94
CA MET A 64 -6.55 9.91 7.73
C MET A 64 -6.94 11.39 7.81
N VAL A 65 -8.07 11.78 7.23
CA VAL A 65 -8.62 13.14 7.35
C VAL A 65 -8.90 13.49 8.80
N ARG A 66 -9.53 12.60 9.58
CA ARG A 66 -9.76 12.82 11.02
C ARG A 66 -8.47 12.94 11.83
N ILE A 67 -7.45 12.13 11.54
CA ILE A 67 -6.14 12.24 12.17
C ILE A 67 -5.49 13.58 11.82
N ALA A 68 -5.50 13.95 10.54
CA ALA A 68 -4.97 15.24 10.08
C ALA A 68 -5.70 16.42 10.76
N GLN A 69 -7.04 16.38 10.85
CA GLN A 69 -7.84 17.39 11.54
C GLN A 69 -7.52 17.47 13.04
N ARG A 70 -7.42 16.31 13.72
CA ARG A 70 -7.06 16.26 15.15
C ARG A 70 -5.69 16.90 15.44
N PHE A 71 -4.75 16.74 14.52
CA PHE A 71 -3.39 17.23 14.66
C PHE A 71 -3.12 18.53 13.91
N ALA A 72 -4.11 19.10 13.21
CA ALA A 72 -3.95 20.30 12.38
C ALA A 72 -3.46 21.51 13.18
N ASN A 73 -3.85 21.61 14.44
CA ASN A 73 -3.47 22.71 15.34
C ASN A 73 -2.31 22.37 16.28
N ASN A 74 -1.67 21.21 16.12
CA ASN A 74 -0.54 20.85 16.95
C ASN A 74 0.72 21.63 16.54
N ARG A 75 1.21 22.52 17.43
CA ARG A 75 2.38 23.38 17.18
C ARG A 75 3.65 22.58 16.85
N ARG A 76 3.85 21.40 17.46
CA ARG A 76 5.02 20.55 17.21
C ARG A 76 5.00 20.00 15.78
N ILE A 77 3.83 19.54 15.33
CA ILE A 77 3.65 19.01 13.97
C ILE A 77 3.79 20.12 12.92
N LYS A 78 3.28 21.33 13.19
CA LYS A 78 3.50 22.49 12.30
C LYS A 78 4.98 22.81 12.13
N ARG A 79 5.76 22.82 13.22
CA ARG A 79 7.22 23.06 13.18
C ARG A 79 7.97 21.97 12.40
N VAL A 80 7.61 20.71 12.60
CA VAL A 80 8.21 19.58 11.85
C VAL A 80 7.87 19.69 10.36
N ASN A 81 6.60 19.97 10.01
CA ASN A 81 6.20 20.15 8.62
C ASN A 81 6.87 21.35 7.96
N SER A 82 7.09 22.47 8.67
CA SER A 82 7.84 23.60 8.14
C SER A 82 9.31 23.27 7.93
N ALA A 83 9.93 22.53 8.86
CA ALA A 83 11.32 22.07 8.72
C ALA A 83 11.49 21.11 7.53
N ILE A 84 10.57 20.16 7.34
CA ILE A 84 10.57 19.25 6.19
C ILE A 84 10.40 20.02 4.87
N LYS A 85 9.50 21.02 4.82
CA LYS A 85 9.34 21.86 3.62
C LYS A 85 10.59 22.69 3.33
N ALA A 86 11.23 23.25 4.36
CA ALA A 86 12.47 24.00 4.20
C ALA A 86 13.60 23.08 3.69
N ALA A 87 13.74 21.88 4.26
CA ALA A 87 14.71 20.89 3.81
C ALA A 87 14.47 20.46 2.36
N HIS A 88 13.22 20.19 1.96
CA HIS A 88 12.89 19.80 0.60
C HIS A 88 13.13 20.93 -0.42
N ASN A 89 12.81 22.18 -0.05
CA ASN A 89 13.11 23.33 -0.88
C ASN A 89 14.62 23.54 -1.02
N ASN A 90 15.39 23.34 0.06
CA ASN A 90 16.84 23.44 0.03
C ASN A 90 17.47 22.33 -0.84
N GLU A 91 16.96 21.09 -0.77
CA GLU A 91 17.35 20.00 -1.65
C GLU A 91 17.06 20.32 -3.13
N LEU A 92 15.87 20.84 -3.43
CA LEU A 92 15.49 21.23 -4.80
C LEU A 92 16.36 22.36 -5.33
N ILE A 93 16.69 23.36 -4.50
CA ILE A 93 17.61 24.44 -4.85
C ILE A 93 19.00 23.84 -5.12
N CYS A 94 19.53 22.99 -4.25
CA CYS A 94 20.84 22.34 -4.43
C CYS A 94 20.94 21.49 -5.70
N ILE A 95 19.83 20.88 -6.16
CA ILE A 95 19.80 20.10 -7.40
C ILE A 95 19.91 21.02 -8.63
N GLN A 96 19.42 22.25 -8.55
CA GLN A 96 19.43 23.23 -9.64
C GLN A 96 20.72 24.06 -9.72
N LEU A 97 21.51 24.09 -8.65
CA LEU A 97 22.76 24.84 -8.56
C LEU A 97 23.94 24.07 -9.18
N THR A 98 24.85 24.82 -9.80
CA THR A 98 26.16 24.30 -10.23
C THR A 98 27.01 23.90 -9.02
N GLN A 99 28.05 23.10 -9.23
CA GLN A 99 28.91 22.61 -8.14
C GLN A 99 29.47 23.77 -7.28
N PHE A 100 29.89 24.86 -7.93
CA PHE A 100 30.41 26.07 -7.26
C PHE A 100 29.34 26.77 -6.41
N GLU A 101 28.11 26.89 -6.91
CA GLU A 101 27.00 27.53 -6.18
C GLU A 101 26.50 26.69 -5.01
N ARG A 102 26.57 25.35 -5.11
CA ARG A 102 26.29 24.44 -3.99
C ARG A 102 27.27 24.64 -2.84
N ASP A 103 28.57 24.77 -3.14
CA ASP A 103 29.60 24.96 -2.12
C ASP A 103 29.38 26.27 -1.34
N ILE A 104 28.92 27.34 -2.00
CA ILE A 104 28.54 28.60 -1.35
C ILE A 104 27.25 28.44 -0.54
N PHE A 105 26.25 27.75 -1.09
CA PHE A 105 24.96 27.53 -0.40
C PHE A 105 25.13 26.80 0.94
N PHE A 106 25.98 25.78 1.00
CA PHE A 106 26.30 25.05 2.23
C PHE A 106 27.17 25.82 3.23
N MET A 107 27.86 26.89 2.81
CA MET A 107 28.56 27.77 3.76
C MET A 107 27.62 28.78 4.44
N LEU A 108 26.47 29.08 3.81
CA LEU A 108 25.53 30.11 4.28
C LEU A 108 24.36 29.54 5.11
N PHE A 109 24.17 28.21 5.12
CA PHE A 109 23.14 27.48 5.87
C PHE A 109 23.74 26.31 6.66
#